data_AF-A0A935VFD2-F1
#
_entry.id   AF-A0A935VFD2-F1
#
_cell.length_a   1.000
_cell.length_b   1.000
_cell.length_c   1.000
_cell.angle_alpha   90.00
_cell.angle_beta   90.00
_cell.angle_gamma   90.00
#
_symmetry.space_group_name_H-M   'P 1'
#
loop_
_entity.id
_entity.type
_entity.pdbx_description
1 polymer ?
#
loop_
_entity_poly.entity_id
_entity_poly.type
_entity_poly.pdbx_seq_one_letter_code
_entity_poly.pdbx_strand_id
1 'polypeptide(L)'
;MRPYTKVYLDHFDYSQGDFIPCEVTGREAIDISHNDPRGMGGSKHKDHIENLMALSRETHHFLEMNPTYYWWFQLVHYYFMITKIPYSDSILSLKDPIFEQIKSKL
;
A
#
# COMPACT_ATOMS: atom_id res chain seq x y z
N MET A 1 -13.18 5.84 -11.49
CA MET A 1 -12.64 5.18 -10.29
C MET A 1 -12.92 3.69 -10.38
N ARG A 2 -11.95 2.82 -10.06
CA ARG A 2 -12.18 1.37 -10.05
C ARG A 2 -12.99 0.98 -8.80
N PRO A 3 -13.82 -0.09 -8.82
CA PRO A 3 -14.70 -0.41 -7.69
C PRO A 3 -13.97 -0.59 -6.35
N TYR A 4 -12.79 -1.20 -6.38
CA TYR A 4 -11.99 -1.44 -5.18
C TYR A 4 -11.37 -0.15 -4.60
N THR A 5 -11.09 0.85 -5.45
CA THR A 5 -10.62 2.16 -4.98
C THR A 5 -11.67 2.77 -4.04
N LYS A 6 -12.95 2.59 -4.36
CA LYS A 6 -14.05 3.06 -3.50
C LYS A 6 -14.01 2.41 -2.12
N VAL A 7 -13.75 1.10 -2.04
CA VAL A 7 -13.66 0.37 -0.76
C VAL A 7 -12.57 0.97 0.13
N TYR A 8 -11.41 1.30 -0.45
CA TYR A 8 -10.33 1.94 0.27
C TYR A 8 -10.70 3.34 0.76
N LEU A 9 -11.22 4.19 -0.14
CA LEU A 9 -11.62 5.55 0.22
C LEU A 9 -12.70 5.57 1.31
N ASP A 10 -13.75 4.74 1.17
CA ASP A 10 -14.83 4.63 2.13
C ASP A 10 -14.33 4.14 3.50
N HIS A 11 -13.31 3.25 3.54
CA HIS A 11 -12.75 2.75 4.80
C HIS A 11 -11.93 3.80 5.55
N PHE A 12 -11.16 4.62 4.82
CA PHE A 12 -10.30 5.66 5.40
C PHE A 12 -10.94 7.04 5.46
N ASP A 13 -12.21 7.16 5.06
CA ASP A 13 -12.99 8.40 5.01
C ASP A 13 -12.36 9.48 4.11
N TYR A 14 -11.79 9.03 2.98
CA TYR A 14 -11.22 9.92 1.96
C TYR A 14 -12.25 10.29 0.91
N SER A 15 -12.22 11.56 0.49
CA SER A 15 -12.98 12.11 -0.62
C SER A 15 -12.15 12.18 -1.90
N GLN A 16 -12.84 12.31 -3.03
CA GLN A 16 -12.19 12.50 -4.32
C GLN A 16 -11.47 13.85 -4.34
N GLY A 17 -10.14 13.82 -4.44
CA GLY A 17 -9.28 15.01 -4.44
C GLY A 17 -8.49 15.21 -3.15
N ASP A 18 -8.71 14.38 -2.13
CA ASP A 18 -7.87 14.36 -0.94
C ASP A 18 -6.46 13.87 -1.24
N PHE A 19 -5.51 14.36 -0.46
CA PHE A 19 -4.15 13.82 -0.46
C PHE A 19 -4.16 12.45 0.21
N ILE A 20 -3.89 11.41 -0.57
CA ILE A 20 -3.78 10.04 -0.07
C ILE A 20 -2.30 9.69 0.00
N PRO A 21 -1.71 9.52 1.20
CA PRO A 21 -0.32 9.16 1.32
C PRO A 21 -0.09 7.70 0.91
N CYS A 22 1.04 7.44 0.29
CA CYS A 22 1.61 6.13 0.14
C CYS A 22 1.92 5.58 1.53
N GLU A 23 1.37 4.43 1.84
CA GLU A 23 1.48 3.83 3.18
C GLU A 23 2.92 3.44 3.54
N VAL A 24 3.80 3.32 2.55
CA VAL A 24 5.23 3.00 2.74
C VAL A 24 6.09 4.25 2.88
N THR A 25 5.91 5.25 2.01
CA THR A 25 6.84 6.39 1.87
C THR A 25 6.28 7.74 2.28
N GLY A 26 4.96 7.85 2.50
CA GLY A 26 4.27 9.11 2.78
C GLY A 26 4.08 10.04 1.58
N ARG A 27 4.68 9.74 0.42
CA ARG A 27 4.48 10.50 -0.83
C ARG A 27 3.07 10.33 -1.36
N GLU A 28 2.60 11.20 -2.26
CA GLU A 28 1.28 11.05 -2.87
C GLU A 28 1.14 9.68 -3.57
N ALA A 29 0.09 8.94 -3.23
CA ALA A 29 -0.22 7.67 -3.87
C ALA A 29 -0.77 7.93 -5.28
N ILE A 30 -0.32 7.13 -6.25
CA ILE A 30 -0.80 7.24 -7.63
C ILE A 30 -2.02 6.37 -7.88
N ASP A 31 -2.15 5.26 -7.15
CA ASP A 31 -3.23 4.30 -7.28
C ASP A 31 -3.40 3.53 -5.96
N ILE A 32 -4.60 2.99 -5.78
CA ILE A 32 -4.86 1.96 -4.79
C ILE A 32 -4.56 0.63 -5.48
N SER A 33 -3.79 -0.23 -4.84
CA SER A 33 -3.30 -1.47 -5.44
C SER A 33 -3.64 -2.66 -4.56
N HIS A 34 -3.74 -3.84 -5.18
CA HIS A 34 -3.90 -5.08 -4.43
C HIS A 34 -2.53 -5.55 -3.94
N ASN A 35 -2.40 -5.81 -2.64
CA ASN A 35 -1.19 -6.42 -2.09
C ASN A 35 -1.04 -7.85 -2.62
N ASP A 36 -2.06 -8.69 -2.51
CA ASP A 36 -2.14 -10.00 -3.17
C ASP A 36 -2.88 -9.86 -4.51
N PRO A 37 -2.19 -9.98 -5.66
CA PRO A 37 -2.76 -9.72 -6.97
C PRO A 37 -3.90 -10.67 -7.30
N ARG A 38 -4.83 -10.21 -8.14
CA ARG A 38 -6.03 -10.98 -8.51
C ARG A 38 -5.77 -12.22 -9.37
N GLY A 39 -4.56 -12.37 -9.92
CA GLY A 39 -4.22 -13.42 -10.87
C GLY A 39 -4.89 -13.25 -12.25
N MET A 40 -4.55 -14.12 -13.20
CA MET A 40 -5.17 -14.16 -14.52
C MET A 40 -6.66 -14.53 -14.40
N GLY A 41 -7.54 -13.71 -14.98
CA GLY A 41 -9.00 -13.88 -14.94
C GLY A 41 -9.71 -12.95 -13.95
N GLY A 42 -8.97 -12.33 -13.04
CA GLY A 42 -9.52 -11.43 -12.03
C GLY A 42 -10.33 -12.18 -10.95
N SER A 43 -10.21 -11.73 -9.70
CA SER A 43 -11.05 -12.22 -8.61
C SER A 43 -12.05 -11.14 -8.20
N LYS A 44 -13.29 -11.55 -7.94
CA LYS A 44 -14.33 -10.69 -7.34
C LYS A 44 -14.28 -10.67 -5.80
N HIS A 45 -13.44 -11.51 -5.19
CA HIS A 45 -13.39 -11.71 -3.73
C HIS A 45 -12.16 -11.07 -3.08
N LYS A 46 -11.26 -10.46 -3.86
CA LYS A 46 -10.03 -9.84 -3.36
C LYS A 46 -10.16 -8.33 -3.08
N ASP A 47 -11.38 -7.79 -3.13
CA ASP A 47 -11.70 -6.38 -2.92
C ASP A 47 -12.14 -6.11 -1.48
N HIS A 48 -11.30 -6.53 -0.54
CA HIS A 48 -11.45 -6.27 0.88
C HIS A 48 -10.30 -5.38 1.35
N ILE A 49 -10.54 -4.56 2.38
CA ILE A 49 -9.62 -3.49 2.77
C ILE A 49 -8.23 -4.03 3.07
N GLU A 50 -8.12 -5.17 3.72
CA GLU A 50 -6.86 -5.80 4.15
C GLU A 50 -5.95 -6.18 2.96
N ASN A 51 -6.51 -6.21 1.74
CA ASN A 51 -5.78 -6.48 0.51
C ASN A 51 -5.59 -5.23 -0.36
N LEU A 52 -6.03 -4.05 0.07
CA LEU A 52 -6.01 -2.82 -0.72
C LEU A 52 -5.12 -1.77 -0.06
N MET A 53 -4.07 -1.36 -0.76
CA MET A 53 -3.05 -0.46 -0.22
C MET A 53 -2.82 0.75 -1.13
N ALA A 54 -2.65 1.94 -0.55
CA ALA A 54 -2.25 3.13 -1.28
C ALA A 54 -0.72 3.15 -1.49
N LEU A 55 -0.29 3.13 -2.76
CA LEU A 55 1.13 3.09 -3.12
C LEU A 55 1.51 4.24 -4.08
N SER A 56 2.74 4.73 -3.91
CA SER A 56 3.39 5.59 -4.91
C SER A 56 3.78 4.76 -6.13
N ARG A 57 4.17 5.42 -7.23
CA ARG A 57 4.55 4.71 -8.47
C ARG A 57 5.72 3.77 -8.25
N GLU A 58 6.71 4.23 -7.52
CA GLU A 58 7.97 3.53 -7.26
C GLU A 58 7.72 2.31 -6.37
N THR A 59 6.93 2.48 -5.30
CA THR A 59 6.60 1.40 -4.38
C THR A 59 5.70 0.35 -5.02
N HIS A 60 4.74 0.77 -5.86
CA HIS A 60 3.94 -0.15 -6.66
C HIS A 60 4.81 -1.00 -7.59
N HIS A 61 5.68 -0.36 -8.38
CA HIS A 61 6.57 -1.05 -9.31
C HIS A 61 7.54 -1.98 -8.59
N PHE A 62 8.07 -1.55 -7.44
CA PHE A 62 8.93 -2.37 -6.61
C PHE A 62 8.26 -3.69 -6.19
N LEU A 63 6.99 -3.60 -5.75
CA LEU A 63 6.22 -4.76 -5.32
C LEU A 63 5.95 -5.72 -6.49
N GLU A 64 5.60 -5.19 -7.67
CA GLU A 64 5.39 -6.00 -8.89
C GLU A 64 6.66 -6.77 -9.30
N MET A 65 7.84 -6.13 -9.20
CA MET A 65 9.11 -6.78 -9.51
C MET A 65 9.59 -7.76 -8.43
N ASN A 66 9.19 -7.54 -7.17
CA ASN A 66 9.68 -8.31 -6.02
C ASN A 66 8.51 -8.87 -5.20
N PRO A 67 7.73 -9.82 -5.75
CA PRO A 67 6.56 -10.39 -5.07
C PRO A 67 6.89 -11.07 -3.74
N THR A 68 8.17 -11.40 -3.48
CA THR A 68 8.61 -11.96 -2.19
C THR A 68 8.35 -11.05 -0.99
N TYR A 69 8.13 -9.75 -1.20
CA TYR A 69 7.86 -8.79 -0.13
C TYR A 69 6.36 -8.57 0.15
N TYR A 70 5.45 -9.33 -0.48
CA TYR A 70 4.00 -9.17 -0.24
C TYR A 70 3.62 -9.19 1.24
N TRP A 71 4.21 -10.10 2.02
CA TRP A 71 3.94 -10.21 3.47
C TRP A 71 4.36 -8.93 4.23
N TRP A 72 5.44 -8.28 3.81
CA TRP A 72 5.94 -7.06 4.43
C TRP A 72 5.02 -5.88 4.09
N PHE A 73 4.59 -5.77 2.83
CA PHE A 73 3.60 -4.76 2.41
C PHE A 73 2.27 -4.94 3.14
N GLN A 74 1.81 -6.19 3.34
CA GLN A 74 0.63 -6.47 4.18
C GLN A 74 0.84 -6.00 5.62
N LEU A 75 2.01 -6.27 6.22
CA LEU A 75 2.32 -5.80 7.57
C LEU A 75 2.28 -4.27 7.66
N VAL A 76 2.88 -3.59 6.70
CA VAL A 76 2.83 -2.12 6.61
C VAL A 76 1.39 -1.63 6.46
N HIS A 77 0.59 -2.29 5.64
CA HIS A 77 -0.81 -1.94 5.46
C HIS A 77 -1.60 -2.08 6.76
N TYR A 78 -1.44 -3.19 7.48
CA TYR A 78 -2.06 -3.36 8.80
C TYR A 78 -1.60 -2.30 9.80
N TYR A 79 -0.32 -1.94 9.78
CA TYR A 79 0.20 -0.85 10.61
C TYR A 79 -0.47 0.48 10.26
N PHE A 80 -0.59 0.81 8.98
CA PHE A 80 -1.26 2.02 8.52
C PHE A 80 -2.75 2.01 8.84
N MET A 81 -3.45 0.88 8.71
CA MET A 81 -4.87 0.78 9.08
C MET A 81 -5.12 1.19 10.54
N ILE A 82 -4.21 0.82 11.46
CA ILE A 82 -4.31 1.10 12.89
C ILE A 82 -3.85 2.54 13.21
N THR A 83 -2.72 2.96 12.65
CA THR A 83 -2.05 4.19 13.07
C THR A 83 -2.35 5.40 12.20
N LYS A 84 -2.72 5.17 10.94
CA LYS A 84 -2.83 6.17 9.86
C LYS A 84 -1.51 6.93 9.62
N ILE A 85 -0.38 6.33 9.97
CA ILE A 85 0.96 6.91 9.82
C ILE A 85 1.71 6.11 8.73
N PRO A 86 2.26 6.76 7.70
CA PRO A 86 3.12 6.09 6.71
C PRO A 86 4.30 5.40 7.38
N TYR A 87 4.73 4.26 6.86
CA TYR A 87 5.79 3.46 7.49
C TYR A 87 7.10 4.23 7.61
N SER A 88 7.46 5.04 6.61
CA SER A 88 8.62 5.93 6.64
C SER A 88 8.70 6.84 7.86
N ASP A 89 7.55 7.19 8.42
CA ASP A 89 7.45 8.12 9.55
C ASP A 89 7.35 7.35 10.88
N SER A 90 7.25 6.02 10.83
CA SER A 90 7.26 5.15 12.01
C SER A 90 8.66 5.00 12.57
N ILE A 91 8.77 4.93 13.91
CA ILE A 91 10.00 4.55 14.59
C ILE A 91 10.50 3.15 14.19
N LEU A 92 9.59 2.27 13.75
CA LEU A 92 9.90 0.92 13.28
C LEU A 92 10.77 0.94 12.02
N SER A 93 10.59 1.93 11.15
CA SER A 93 11.33 2.03 9.90
C SER A 93 12.81 2.31 10.08
N LEU A 94 13.21 2.98 11.17
CA LEU A 94 14.58 3.41 11.43
C LEU A 94 15.59 2.24 11.54
N LYS A 95 15.10 1.04 11.85
CA LYS A 95 15.94 -0.15 12.03
C LYS A 95 15.45 -1.33 11.18
N ASP A 96 14.52 -1.11 10.26
CA ASP A 96 13.98 -2.17 9.43
C ASP A 96 14.92 -2.40 8.21
N PRO A 97 15.65 -3.53 8.15
CA PRO A 97 16.56 -3.80 7.05
C PRO A 97 15.84 -3.98 5.72
N ILE A 98 14.57 -4.39 5.73
CA ILE A 98 13.75 -4.52 4.52
C ILE A 98 13.39 -3.14 4.02
N PHE A 99 12.98 -2.24 4.91
CA PHE A 99 12.67 -0.86 4.52
C PHE A 99 13.88 -0.15 3.94
N GLU A 100 15.06 -0.30 4.54
CA GLU A 100 16.30 0.28 3.99
C GLU A 100 16.63 -0.30 2.60
N GLN A 101 16.43 -1.61 2.40
CA GLN A 101 16.60 -2.22 1.08
C GLN A 101 15.62 -1.65 0.05
N ILE A 102 14.35 -1.47 0.41
CA ILE A 102 13.33 -0.85 -0.43
C ILE A 102 13.74 0.59 -0.75
N LYS A 103 14.03 1.39 0.28
CA LYS A 103 14.42 2.80 0.17
C LYS A 103 15.64 3.02 -0.71
N SER A 104 16.61 2.10 -0.71
CA SER A 104 17.78 2.17 -1.60
C SER A 104 17.47 1.91 -3.08
N LYS A 105 16.30 1.35 -3.37
CA LYS A 105 15.84 0.95 -4.71
C LYS A 105 14.69 1.82 -5.25
N LEU A 106 14.13 2.71 -4.42
CA LEU A 106 13.14 3.73 -4.77
C LEU A 106 13.84 5.02 -5.21
#